data_AF-A0A166MF45-F1
#
_entry.id   AF-A0A166MF45-F1
#
_cell.length_a   1.000
_cell.length_b   1.000
_cell.length_c   1.000
_cell.angle_alpha   90.00
_cell.angle_beta   90.00
_cell.angle_gamma   90.00
#
_symmetry.space_group_name_H-M   'P 1'
#
loop_
_entity.id
_entity.type
_entity.pdbx_description
1 polymer ?
#
loop_
_entity_poly.entity_id
_entity_poly.type
_entity_poly.pdbx_seq_one_letter_code
_entity_poly.pdbx_strand_id
1 'polypeptide(L)'
;MSTTTGAEGSSSGAGSKRNRSEQEAVAQPRAPKRPKSATTPTAKKRQEQAGAQQHRMKKITVPAGARSFMRALYIHIRILWGVLSSTDVPELPDESMIAVFNQRYSSFDDVVAARSTPNTRIDNNGMISKVNELRGLAGGNSTTAKQAARVSDAALKYILASLARFGLKAWRPNFNEDAYSLYNSAHRFIAIDTFRQAVVSNAYDSMAVDKSYLDD
;
A
#
# COMPACT_ATOMS: atom_id res chain seq x y z
N MET A 1 -53.60 -29.70 40.10
CA MET A 1 -52.30 -30.13 40.65
C MET A 1 -51.28 -29.12 40.12
N SER A 2 -51.14 -27.90 40.69
CA SER A 2 -50.47 -27.51 41.97
C SER A 2 -49.05 -28.10 42.01
N THR A 3 -47.92 -27.38 42.05
CA THR A 3 -47.48 -26.08 42.66
C THR A 3 -46.22 -25.54 41.90
N THR A 4 -46.01 -24.25 41.56
CA THR A 4 -45.53 -23.06 42.36
C THR A 4 -44.19 -23.33 43.10
N THR A 5 -43.06 -22.60 42.97
CA THR A 5 -42.71 -21.17 43.26
C THR A 5 -41.24 -20.93 42.79
N GLY A 6 -40.77 -19.85 42.13
CA GLY A 6 -40.55 -18.45 42.59
C GLY A 6 -39.22 -18.30 43.39
N ALA A 7 -38.35 -17.30 43.30
CA ALA A 7 -38.23 -16.03 42.56
C ALA A 7 -36.80 -15.41 42.77
N GLU A 8 -36.38 -14.51 41.87
CA GLU A 8 -35.72 -13.17 42.03
C GLU A 8 -34.65 -12.93 43.14
N GLY A 9 -33.67 -12.02 43.06
CA GLY A 9 -33.32 -10.87 42.21
C GLY A 9 -31.93 -10.34 42.68
N SER A 10 -31.06 -9.81 41.82
CA SER A 10 -30.89 -8.40 41.43
C SER A 10 -30.13 -7.46 42.42
N SER A 11 -29.05 -6.88 41.88
CA SER A 11 -28.56 -5.49 42.04
C SER A 11 -27.42 -5.12 43.04
N SER A 12 -26.31 -4.65 42.44
CA SER A 12 -25.60 -3.35 42.57
C SER A 12 -25.09 -2.77 43.91
N GLY A 13 -23.89 -2.16 43.84
CA GLY A 13 -23.44 -1.02 44.67
C GLY A 13 -22.04 -1.22 45.28
N ALA A 14 -20.99 -0.55 44.79
CA ALA A 14 -20.46 0.76 45.24
C ALA A 14 -19.52 0.67 46.46
N GLY A 15 -18.27 1.15 46.31
CA GLY A 15 -17.17 0.92 47.24
C GLY A 15 -17.00 1.94 48.38
N SER A 16 -15.99 1.73 49.24
CA SER A 16 -15.33 2.80 50.04
C SER A 16 -14.10 2.30 50.82
N LYS A 17 -12.99 3.00 50.61
CA LYS A 17 -11.90 3.48 51.51
C LYS A 17 -11.60 2.84 52.90
N ARG A 18 -10.26 2.79 53.17
CA ARG A 18 -9.48 2.96 54.44
C ARG A 18 -9.57 1.78 55.45
N ASN A 19 -8.57 1.38 56.23
CA ASN A 19 -7.36 1.98 56.85
C ASN A 19 -6.42 0.80 57.28
N ARG A 20 -5.08 0.90 57.20
CA ARG A 20 -4.09 1.18 58.31
C ARG A 20 -4.19 0.22 59.51
N SER A 21 -3.15 -0.60 59.80
CA SER A 21 -2.05 -0.38 60.80
C SER A 21 -0.93 -1.43 60.58
N GLU A 22 0.36 -1.09 60.44
CA GLU A 22 1.40 -0.74 61.44
C GLU A 22 2.04 -1.93 62.19
N GLN A 23 3.30 -2.23 61.84
CA GLN A 23 4.44 -2.67 62.68
C GLN A 23 5.61 -3.03 61.73
N GLU A 24 6.88 -2.67 61.89
CA GLU A 24 7.61 -1.86 62.86
C GLU A 24 8.98 -1.56 62.23
N ALA A 25 9.57 -0.40 62.55
CA ALA A 25 10.76 0.15 61.91
C ALA A 25 12.07 -0.31 62.59
N VAL A 26 13.12 -0.54 61.80
CA VAL A 26 14.52 -0.36 62.26
C VAL A 26 15.31 0.37 61.18
N ALA A 27 15.87 1.52 61.55
CA ALA A 27 16.70 2.41 60.73
C ALA A 27 18.18 1.97 60.79
N GLN A 28 18.95 1.96 59.70
CA GLN A 28 19.88 3.00 59.15
C GLN A 28 20.96 2.26 58.32
N PRO A 29 21.91 2.87 57.55
CA PRO A 29 22.10 4.28 57.17
C PRO A 29 22.25 4.51 55.64
N ARG A 30 22.28 5.79 55.27
CA ARG A 30 22.39 6.34 53.89
C ARG A 30 23.69 5.94 53.18
N ALA A 31 23.54 5.45 51.93
CA ALA A 31 24.63 5.31 50.97
C ALA A 31 24.99 6.67 50.30
N PRO A 32 26.27 6.93 50.00
CA PRO A 32 26.75 8.21 49.49
C PRO A 32 26.38 8.44 48.02
N LYS A 33 26.06 9.71 47.69
CA LYS A 33 25.70 10.18 46.35
C LYS A 33 26.89 10.06 45.39
N ARG A 34 26.76 9.26 44.33
CA ARG A 34 27.73 9.22 43.22
C ARG A 34 27.66 10.52 42.39
N PRO A 35 28.80 11.05 41.92
CA PRO A 35 28.87 12.27 41.14
C PRO A 35 28.29 12.06 39.73
N LYS A 36 27.55 13.06 39.25
CA LYS A 36 27.04 13.17 37.88
C LYS A 36 28.18 13.61 36.95
N SER A 37 28.72 12.70 36.15
CA SER A 37 29.30 13.04 34.85
C SER A 37 29.45 11.79 33.99
N ALA A 38 28.58 11.69 32.98
CA ALA A 38 28.83 10.94 31.77
C ALA A 38 27.97 11.59 30.69
N THR A 39 28.59 12.49 29.93
CA THR A 39 28.02 13.13 28.75
C THR A 39 27.60 12.03 27.77
N THR A 40 26.29 11.87 27.57
CA THR A 40 25.74 10.99 26.55
C THR A 40 26.29 11.42 25.19
N PRO A 41 26.84 10.53 24.35
CA PRO A 41 27.13 10.89 22.97
C PRO A 41 25.81 11.25 22.31
N THR A 42 25.68 12.50 21.89
CA THR A 42 24.56 12.98 21.10
C THR A 42 24.42 12.06 19.90
N ALA A 43 23.29 11.36 19.82
CA ALA A 43 22.93 10.56 18.67
C ALA A 43 23.07 11.43 17.43
N LYS A 44 24.04 11.12 16.56
CA LYS A 44 24.17 11.77 15.26
C LYS A 44 22.82 11.62 14.58
N LYS A 45 22.12 12.74 14.42
CA LYS A 45 20.89 12.84 13.65
C LYS A 45 21.22 12.25 12.28
N ARG A 46 20.65 11.08 11.96
CA ARG A 46 20.74 10.48 10.64
C ARG A 46 20.33 11.58 9.68
N GLN A 47 21.27 12.08 8.87
CA GLN A 47 20.93 12.99 7.79
C GLN A 47 19.88 12.27 6.96
N GLU A 48 18.65 12.77 7.00
CA GLU A 48 17.62 12.32 6.07
C GLU A 48 18.20 12.50 4.67
N GLN A 49 18.39 11.36 3.99
CA GLN A 49 18.36 11.22 2.54
C GLN A 49 17.46 12.30 1.91
N ALA A 50 17.95 13.49 1.55
CA ALA A 50 17.10 14.53 0.96
C ALA A 50 16.35 14.02 -0.30
N GLY A 51 16.91 13.01 -0.98
CA GLY A 51 16.26 12.30 -2.08
C GLY A 51 15.13 11.34 -1.68
N ALA A 52 15.14 10.76 -0.48
CA ALA A 52 14.15 9.76 -0.06
C ALA A 52 12.72 10.33 0.13
N GLN A 53 12.60 11.66 0.24
CA GLN A 53 11.32 12.35 0.46
C GLN A 53 10.84 13.13 -0.77
N GLN A 54 11.64 13.25 -1.83
CA GLN A 54 11.35 14.15 -2.97
C GLN A 54 10.10 13.74 -3.75
N HIS A 55 9.88 12.45 -3.95
CA HIS A 55 8.73 11.91 -4.71
C HIS A 55 7.59 11.41 -3.82
N ARG A 56 7.66 11.68 -2.50
CA ARG A 56 6.63 11.24 -1.55
C ARG A 56 5.50 12.26 -1.47
N MET A 57 4.28 11.83 -1.79
CA MET A 57 3.09 12.66 -1.59
C MET A 57 2.81 12.85 -0.09
N LYS A 58 2.64 14.11 0.33
CA LYS A 58 2.31 14.47 1.72
C LYS A 58 0.79 14.55 1.87
N LYS A 59 0.20 14.03 2.95
CA LYS A 59 -1.27 14.02 3.15
C LYS A 59 -1.92 15.42 3.05
N ILE A 60 -1.18 16.47 3.39
CA ILE A 60 -1.64 17.87 3.34
C ILE A 60 -1.81 18.39 1.90
N THR A 61 -1.20 17.76 0.90
CA THR A 61 -1.21 18.27 -0.48
C THR A 61 -2.37 17.74 -1.32
N VAL A 62 -3.22 16.85 -0.80
CA VAL A 62 -4.33 16.27 -1.56
C VAL A 62 -5.62 17.05 -1.26
N PRO A 63 -6.23 17.72 -2.26
CA PRO A 63 -7.52 18.38 -2.10
C PRO A 63 -8.58 17.39 -1.59
N ALA A 64 -9.53 17.87 -0.79
CA ALA A 64 -10.56 17.00 -0.21
C ALA A 64 -11.39 16.27 -1.28
N GLY A 65 -11.61 16.90 -2.44
CA GLY A 65 -12.30 16.33 -3.61
C GLY A 65 -11.51 15.21 -4.31
N ALA A 66 -10.17 15.29 -4.32
CA ALA A 66 -9.30 14.30 -4.97
C ALA A 66 -9.10 13.01 -4.16
N ARG A 67 -9.68 12.89 -2.96
CA ARG A 67 -9.43 11.75 -2.05
C ARG A 67 -9.93 10.42 -2.61
N SER A 68 -11.09 10.39 -3.26
CA SER A 68 -11.62 9.16 -3.88
C SER A 68 -10.76 8.74 -5.06
N PHE A 69 -10.34 9.70 -5.89
CA PHE A 69 -9.42 9.49 -7.01
C PHE A 69 -8.08 8.92 -6.54
N MET A 70 -7.45 9.54 -5.53
CA MET A 70 -6.21 9.04 -4.94
C MET A 70 -6.36 7.62 -4.36
N ARG A 71 -7.46 7.34 -3.67
CA ARG A 71 -7.73 6.00 -3.12
C ARG A 71 -7.85 4.97 -4.25
N ALA A 72 -8.51 5.32 -5.36
CA ALA A 72 -8.64 4.44 -6.51
C ALA A 72 -7.29 4.19 -7.18
N LEU A 73 -6.45 5.22 -7.31
CA LEU A 73 -5.09 5.09 -7.81
C LEU A 73 -4.24 4.16 -6.91
N TYR A 74 -4.33 4.29 -5.58
CA TYR A 74 -3.63 3.38 -4.67
C TYR A 74 -4.07 1.92 -4.84
N ILE A 75 -5.37 1.67 -5.01
CA ILE A 75 -5.88 0.32 -5.29
C ILE A 75 -5.38 -0.16 -6.66
N HIS A 76 -5.36 0.71 -7.68
CA HIS A 76 -4.85 0.39 -9.00
C HIS A 76 -3.37 -0.03 -8.97
N ILE A 77 -2.53 0.73 -8.27
CA ILE A 77 -1.10 0.40 -8.08
C ILE A 77 -0.95 -0.94 -7.36
N ARG A 78 -1.78 -1.23 -6.36
CA ARG A 78 -1.78 -2.52 -5.66
C ARG A 78 -2.18 -3.68 -6.56
N ILE A 79 -3.13 -3.47 -7.47
CA ILE A 79 -3.51 -4.46 -8.48
C ILE A 79 -2.37 -4.70 -9.46
N LEU A 80 -1.73 -3.62 -9.96
CA LEU A 80 -0.57 -3.71 -10.85
C LEU A 80 0.57 -4.52 -10.23
N TRP A 81 0.86 -4.30 -8.95
CA TRP A 81 1.89 -5.05 -8.23
C TRP A 81 1.44 -6.47 -7.84
N GLY A 82 0.14 -6.73 -7.74
CA GLY A 82 -0.39 -7.95 -7.12
C GLY A 82 -0.21 -7.97 -5.59
N VAL A 83 -0.22 -6.81 -4.93
CA VAL A 83 -0.01 -6.68 -3.48
C VAL A 83 -1.34 -6.27 -2.84
N LEU A 84 -2.16 -7.25 -2.45
CA LEU A 84 -3.53 -7.00 -1.95
C LEU A 84 -3.69 -7.11 -0.44
N SER A 85 -2.79 -7.84 0.23
CA SER A 85 -2.71 -7.82 1.67
C SER A 85 -2.02 -6.55 2.18
N SER A 86 -2.26 -6.20 3.44
CA SER A 86 -1.46 -5.18 4.12
C SER A 86 -0.05 -5.69 4.45
N THR A 87 0.17 -7.00 4.45
CA THR A 87 1.45 -7.65 4.77
C THR A 87 2.30 -7.97 3.54
N ASP A 88 1.72 -7.88 2.35
CA ASP A 88 2.43 -8.16 1.10
C ASP A 88 3.48 -7.07 0.86
N VAL A 89 4.67 -7.49 0.45
CA VAL A 89 5.81 -6.60 0.16
C VAL A 89 6.03 -6.54 -1.35
N PRO A 90 6.04 -5.34 -1.95
CA PRO A 90 6.48 -5.12 -3.33
C PRO A 90 7.85 -5.75 -3.65
N GLU A 91 7.90 -6.62 -4.65
CA GLU A 91 9.15 -7.20 -5.16
C GLU A 91 9.86 -6.27 -6.14
N LEU A 92 11.19 -6.17 -6.02
CA LEU A 92 12.05 -5.49 -6.99
C LEU A 92 12.18 -6.31 -8.29
N PRO A 93 12.47 -5.66 -9.43
CA PRO A 93 12.83 -6.37 -10.65
C PRO A 93 14.19 -7.08 -10.48
N ASP A 94 14.32 -8.26 -11.09
CA ASP A 94 15.61 -8.92 -11.22
C ASP A 94 16.43 -8.33 -12.39
N GLU A 95 17.74 -8.59 -12.39
CA GLU A 95 18.65 -8.06 -13.42
C GLU A 95 18.27 -8.52 -14.83
N SER A 96 17.69 -9.73 -14.97
CA SER A 96 17.30 -10.25 -16.28
C SER A 96 16.10 -9.48 -16.86
N MET A 97 15.14 -9.08 -16.02
CA MET A 97 14.02 -8.23 -16.44
C MET A 97 14.50 -6.88 -16.96
N ILE A 98 15.44 -6.26 -16.26
CA ILE A 98 16.02 -4.97 -16.65
C ILE A 98 16.83 -5.13 -17.95
N ALA A 99 17.64 -6.18 -18.07
CA ALA A 99 18.44 -6.45 -19.26
C ALA A 99 17.55 -6.65 -20.51
N VAL A 100 16.47 -7.42 -20.41
CA VAL A 100 15.51 -7.63 -21.50
C VAL A 100 14.83 -6.31 -21.90
N PHE A 101 14.48 -5.46 -20.93
CA PHE A 101 13.93 -4.15 -21.22
C PHE A 101 14.94 -3.25 -21.95
N ASN A 102 16.17 -3.17 -21.46
CA ASN A 102 17.23 -2.33 -22.03
C ASN A 102 17.69 -2.81 -23.42
N GLN A 103 17.51 -4.10 -23.74
CA GLN A 103 17.73 -4.60 -25.10
C GLN A 103 16.70 -4.05 -26.09
N ARG A 104 15.49 -3.73 -25.61
CA ARG A 104 14.38 -3.28 -26.44
C ARG A 104 14.31 -1.76 -26.59
N TYR A 105 14.67 -1.02 -25.56
CA TYR A 105 14.56 0.44 -25.55
C TYR A 105 15.92 1.06 -25.23
N SER A 106 16.32 2.03 -26.05
CA SER A 106 17.59 2.76 -25.86
C SER A 106 17.37 4.25 -25.58
N SER A 107 16.16 4.75 -25.80
CA SER A 107 15.80 6.14 -25.58
C SER A 107 14.42 6.30 -24.94
N PHE A 108 14.16 7.49 -24.42
CA PHE A 108 12.84 7.84 -23.87
C PHE A 108 11.77 7.85 -24.97
N ASP A 109 12.13 8.31 -26.17
CA ASP A 109 11.22 8.36 -27.31
C ASP A 109 10.78 6.95 -27.73
N ASP A 110 11.65 5.94 -27.65
CA ASP A 110 11.26 4.55 -27.89
C ASP A 110 10.19 4.08 -26.91
N VAL A 111 10.35 4.46 -25.62
CA VAL A 111 9.40 4.12 -24.55
C VAL A 111 8.06 4.84 -24.75
N VAL A 112 8.08 6.09 -25.21
CA VAL A 112 6.86 6.84 -25.57
C VAL A 112 6.16 6.20 -26.77
N ALA A 113 6.92 5.87 -27.82
CA ALA A 113 6.41 5.24 -29.03
C ALA A 113 5.75 3.88 -28.74
N ALA A 114 6.29 3.13 -27.76
CA ALA A 114 5.74 1.86 -27.30
C ALA A 114 4.27 1.93 -26.87
N ARG A 115 3.74 3.10 -26.47
CA ARG A 115 2.32 3.26 -26.13
C ARG A 115 1.38 2.96 -27.30
N SER A 116 1.88 3.11 -28.53
CA SER A 116 1.11 2.94 -29.77
C SER A 116 1.51 1.70 -30.58
N THR A 117 2.42 0.86 -30.06
CA THR A 117 2.84 -0.34 -30.78
C THR A 117 1.87 -1.50 -30.57
N PRO A 118 1.83 -2.47 -31.50
CA PRO A 118 1.12 -3.73 -31.28
C PRO A 118 1.64 -4.46 -30.05
N ASN A 119 0.77 -5.21 -29.39
CA ASN A 119 1.15 -6.02 -28.23
C ASN A 119 2.25 -7.02 -28.62
N THR A 120 3.29 -7.13 -27.80
CA THR A 120 4.26 -8.23 -27.93
C THR A 120 3.64 -9.52 -27.40
N ARG A 121 4.00 -10.66 -27.99
CA ARG A 121 3.72 -11.97 -27.38
C ARG A 121 4.59 -12.13 -26.13
N ILE A 122 3.97 -12.02 -24.96
CA ILE A 122 4.64 -12.24 -23.67
C ILE A 122 3.85 -13.28 -22.89
N ASP A 123 4.59 -14.18 -22.24
CA ASP A 123 4.01 -15.04 -21.22
C ASP A 123 3.72 -14.22 -19.96
N ASN A 124 2.45 -13.90 -19.76
CA ASN A 124 1.93 -13.19 -18.59
C ASN A 124 1.18 -14.14 -17.63
N ASN A 125 1.46 -15.45 -17.68
CA ASN A 125 0.80 -16.47 -16.84
C ASN A 125 0.86 -16.13 -15.35
N GLY A 126 1.97 -15.54 -14.88
CA GLY A 126 2.11 -15.09 -13.49
C GLY A 126 1.09 -14.03 -13.09
N MET A 127 0.90 -13.00 -13.92
CA MET A 127 -0.12 -11.96 -13.68
C MET A 127 -1.54 -12.49 -13.86
N ILE A 128 -1.79 -13.40 -14.80
CA ILE A 128 -3.11 -14.06 -14.97
C ILE A 128 -3.45 -14.87 -13.72
N SER A 129 -2.49 -15.64 -13.20
CA SER A 129 -2.63 -16.39 -11.95
C SER A 129 -2.93 -15.44 -10.80
N LYS A 130 -2.24 -14.30 -10.76
CA LYS A 130 -2.48 -13.28 -9.75
C LYS A 130 -3.87 -12.65 -9.86
N VAL A 131 -4.37 -12.35 -11.07
CA VAL A 131 -5.75 -11.90 -11.32
C VAL A 131 -6.76 -12.90 -10.76
N ASN A 132 -6.57 -14.19 -11.02
CA ASN A 132 -7.44 -15.25 -10.49
C ASN A 132 -7.38 -15.31 -8.96
N GLU A 133 -6.20 -15.10 -8.37
CA GLU A 133 -6.05 -14.95 -6.92
C GLU A 133 -6.82 -13.71 -6.41
N LEU A 134 -6.72 -12.56 -7.08
CA LEU A 134 -7.47 -11.34 -6.69
C LEU A 134 -8.99 -11.61 -6.65
N ARG A 135 -9.49 -12.42 -7.58
CA ARG A 135 -10.90 -12.85 -7.61
C ARG A 135 -11.24 -13.79 -6.46
N GLY A 136 -10.35 -14.74 -6.14
CA GLY A 136 -10.52 -15.62 -4.98
C GLY A 136 -10.53 -14.85 -3.65
N LEU A 137 -9.77 -13.75 -3.58
CA LEU A 137 -9.71 -12.88 -2.41
C LEU A 137 -10.96 -12.00 -2.21
N ALA A 138 -11.93 -12.01 -3.14
CA ALA A 138 -13.22 -11.32 -3.01
C ALA A 138 -13.97 -11.72 -1.72
N GLY A 139 -13.78 -12.95 -1.25
CA GLY A 139 -14.36 -13.47 -0.02
C GLY A 139 -13.59 -13.11 1.27
N GLY A 140 -12.43 -12.45 1.16
CA GLY A 140 -11.59 -12.10 2.31
C GLY A 140 -12.08 -10.88 3.10
N ASN A 141 -11.54 -10.68 4.31
CA ASN A 141 -11.90 -9.54 5.17
C ASN A 141 -11.23 -8.21 4.81
N SER A 142 -10.21 -8.21 3.93
CA SER A 142 -9.49 -7.00 3.54
C SER A 142 -10.33 -6.11 2.62
N THR A 143 -10.53 -4.84 3.01
CA THR A 143 -11.18 -3.82 2.17
C THR A 143 -10.46 -3.62 0.84
N THR A 144 -9.13 -3.73 0.82
CA THR A 144 -8.35 -3.62 -0.43
C THR A 144 -8.68 -4.79 -1.35
N ALA A 145 -8.66 -6.02 -0.82
CA ALA A 145 -8.98 -7.21 -1.59
C ALA A 145 -10.39 -7.17 -2.17
N LYS A 146 -11.38 -6.76 -1.36
CA LYS A 146 -12.77 -6.60 -1.80
C LYS A 146 -12.91 -5.58 -2.94
N GLN A 147 -12.19 -4.47 -2.88
CA GLN A 147 -12.25 -3.46 -3.95
C GLN A 147 -11.50 -3.91 -5.20
N ALA A 148 -10.33 -4.53 -5.05
CA ALA A 148 -9.59 -5.11 -6.17
C ALA A 148 -10.40 -6.18 -6.90
N ALA A 149 -11.12 -7.02 -6.14
CA ALA A 149 -12.01 -8.04 -6.67
C ALA A 149 -13.24 -7.49 -7.43
N ARG A 150 -13.54 -6.19 -7.34
CA ARG A 150 -14.64 -5.55 -8.08
C ARG A 150 -14.21 -4.93 -9.39
N VAL A 151 -12.91 -4.75 -9.61
CA VAL A 151 -12.38 -4.20 -10.87
C VAL A 151 -12.76 -5.13 -12.02
N SER A 152 -13.24 -4.58 -13.15
CA SER A 152 -13.77 -5.39 -14.24
C SER A 152 -12.68 -6.23 -14.93
N ASP A 153 -13.08 -7.39 -15.49
CA ASP A 153 -12.16 -8.23 -16.30
C ASP A 153 -11.58 -7.47 -17.48
N ALA A 154 -12.34 -6.55 -18.07
CA ALA A 154 -11.88 -5.69 -19.15
C ALA A 154 -10.70 -4.80 -18.71
N ALA A 155 -10.79 -4.18 -17.53
CA ALA A 155 -9.70 -3.37 -16.98
C ALA A 155 -8.45 -4.22 -16.68
N LEU A 156 -8.62 -5.42 -16.14
CA LEU A 156 -7.52 -6.34 -15.87
C LEU A 156 -6.85 -6.81 -17.18
N LYS A 157 -7.63 -7.20 -18.19
CA LYS A 157 -7.12 -7.55 -19.52
C LYS A 157 -6.39 -6.37 -20.17
N TYR A 158 -6.88 -5.15 -19.97
CA TYR A 158 -6.21 -3.95 -20.47
C TYR A 158 -4.86 -3.70 -19.78
N ILE A 159 -4.75 -3.93 -18.48
CA ILE A 159 -3.47 -3.91 -17.75
C ILE A 159 -2.49 -4.91 -18.35
N LEU A 160 -2.92 -6.16 -18.54
CA LEU A 160 -2.10 -7.22 -19.13
C LEU A 160 -1.64 -6.87 -20.55
N ALA A 161 -2.55 -6.33 -21.36
CA ALA A 161 -2.25 -5.89 -22.72
C ALA A 161 -1.22 -4.74 -22.72
N SER A 162 -1.34 -3.79 -21.80
CA SER A 162 -0.38 -2.69 -21.66
C SER A 162 1.01 -3.20 -21.25
N LEU A 163 1.11 -4.11 -20.28
CA LEU A 163 2.40 -4.75 -19.94
C LEU A 163 3.00 -5.50 -21.14
N ALA A 164 2.18 -6.27 -21.85
CA ALA A 164 2.59 -6.99 -23.05
C ALA A 164 3.07 -6.05 -24.16
N ARG A 165 2.44 -4.89 -24.32
CA ARG A 165 2.86 -3.85 -25.27
C ARG A 165 4.26 -3.34 -24.95
N PHE A 166 4.55 -3.11 -23.68
CA PHE A 166 5.85 -2.63 -23.24
C PHE A 166 6.94 -3.70 -23.17
N GLY A 167 6.67 -4.99 -23.38
CA GLY A 167 7.72 -6.02 -23.20
C GLY A 167 7.85 -6.53 -21.77
N LEU A 168 6.91 -6.20 -20.87
CA LEU A 168 7.02 -6.48 -19.45
C LEU A 168 6.18 -7.70 -19.06
N LYS A 169 6.78 -8.61 -18.28
CA LYS A 169 6.11 -9.78 -17.70
C LYS A 169 5.32 -9.45 -16.43
N ALA A 170 5.73 -8.39 -15.72
CA ALA A 170 5.11 -7.92 -14.49
C ALA A 170 5.37 -6.43 -14.29
N TRP A 171 4.51 -5.76 -13.51
CA TRP A 171 4.73 -4.36 -13.12
C TRP A 171 5.59 -4.32 -11.86
N ARG A 172 6.91 -4.09 -12.04
CA ARG A 172 7.91 -4.08 -10.98
C ARG A 172 8.88 -2.91 -11.20
N PRO A 173 8.51 -1.67 -10.82
CA PRO A 173 9.40 -0.52 -10.96
C PRO A 173 10.66 -0.68 -10.10
N ASN A 174 11.77 -0.10 -10.55
CA ASN A 174 13.07 -0.19 -9.92
C ASN A 174 13.27 0.97 -8.92
N PHE A 175 13.24 0.67 -7.62
CA PHE A 175 13.47 1.68 -6.58
C PHE A 175 14.94 2.04 -6.35
N ASN A 176 15.87 1.37 -7.03
CA ASN A 176 17.30 1.67 -6.96
C ASN A 176 17.75 2.67 -8.05
N GLU A 177 16.85 3.07 -8.93
CA GLU A 177 17.09 4.04 -10.01
C GLU A 177 16.28 5.32 -9.82
N ASP A 178 16.60 6.33 -10.62
CA ASP A 178 15.82 7.56 -10.71
C ASP A 178 14.35 7.28 -11.10
N ALA A 179 13.41 8.06 -10.57
CA ALA A 179 11.98 7.89 -10.82
C ALA A 179 11.61 8.05 -12.31
N TYR A 180 12.45 8.74 -13.08
CA TYR A 180 12.32 8.99 -14.50
C TYR A 180 13.36 8.24 -15.34
N SER A 181 14.02 7.21 -14.81
CA SER A 181 14.78 6.26 -15.65
C SER A 181 13.89 5.68 -16.75
N LEU A 182 14.47 5.18 -17.85
CA LEU A 182 13.69 4.62 -18.96
C LEU A 182 12.75 3.50 -18.48
N TYR A 183 13.28 2.61 -17.65
CA TYR A 183 12.55 1.51 -17.06
C TYR A 183 11.40 1.98 -16.18
N ASN A 184 11.64 2.95 -15.30
CA ASN A 184 10.61 3.51 -14.42
C ASN A 184 9.57 4.36 -15.17
N SER A 185 9.98 5.02 -16.25
CA SER A 185 9.08 5.78 -17.13
C SER A 185 8.06 4.87 -17.81
N ALA A 186 8.48 3.70 -18.30
CA ALA A 186 7.56 2.70 -18.85
C ALA A 186 6.51 2.25 -17.80
N HIS A 187 6.95 1.96 -16.58
CA HIS A 187 6.06 1.59 -15.48
C HIS A 187 5.08 2.71 -15.14
N ARG A 188 5.55 3.96 -15.13
CA ARG A 188 4.72 5.14 -14.92
C ARG A 188 3.67 5.30 -16.01
N PHE A 189 4.03 5.15 -17.29
CA PHE A 189 3.07 5.22 -18.39
C PHE A 189 2.00 4.15 -18.27
N ILE A 190 2.39 2.90 -18.01
CA ILE A 190 1.43 1.80 -17.80
C ILE A 190 0.47 2.17 -16.68
N ALA A 191 0.98 2.57 -15.52
CA ALA A 191 0.16 2.86 -14.36
C ALA A 191 -0.86 3.98 -14.62
N ILE A 192 -0.44 5.06 -15.28
CA ILE A 192 -1.31 6.20 -15.58
C ILE A 192 -2.33 5.84 -16.66
N ASP A 193 -1.89 5.22 -17.76
CA ASP A 193 -2.75 4.92 -18.90
C ASP A 193 -3.82 3.88 -18.55
N THR A 194 -3.43 2.84 -17.82
CA THR A 194 -4.39 1.81 -17.39
C THR A 194 -5.33 2.33 -16.31
N PHE A 195 -4.86 3.24 -15.46
CA PHE A 195 -5.73 3.87 -14.46
C PHE A 195 -6.77 4.78 -15.12
N ARG A 196 -6.35 5.67 -16.01
CA ARG A 196 -7.25 6.56 -16.77
C ARG A 196 -8.31 5.75 -17.51
N GLN A 197 -7.88 4.71 -18.23
CA GLN A 197 -8.82 3.83 -18.94
C GLN A 197 -9.80 3.15 -17.98
N ALA A 198 -9.33 2.65 -16.84
CA ALA A 198 -10.18 1.99 -15.85
C ALA A 198 -11.20 2.95 -15.21
N VAL A 199 -10.83 4.20 -14.94
CA VAL A 199 -11.75 5.23 -14.42
C VAL A 199 -12.79 5.63 -15.48
N VAL A 200 -12.37 5.83 -16.73
CA VAL A 200 -13.29 6.12 -17.84
C VAL A 200 -14.29 4.97 -18.03
N SER A 201 -13.81 3.73 -17.93
CA SER A 201 -14.63 2.52 -18.05
C SER A 201 -15.38 2.13 -16.77
N ASN A 202 -15.49 3.03 -15.78
CA ASN A 202 -16.27 2.81 -14.56
C ASN A 202 -15.81 1.62 -13.69
N ALA A 203 -14.55 1.18 -13.83
CA ALA A 203 -14.02 0.03 -13.09
C ALA A 203 -13.85 0.30 -11.58
N TYR A 204 -13.93 1.57 -11.16
CA TYR A 204 -13.82 2.04 -9.78
C TYR A 204 -15.09 2.74 -9.27
N ASP A 205 -16.26 2.50 -9.88
CA ASP A 205 -17.53 3.15 -9.51
C ASP A 205 -17.90 2.95 -8.03
N SER A 206 -17.55 1.80 -7.45
CA SER A 206 -17.74 1.51 -6.01
C SER A 206 -17.01 2.48 -5.07
N MET A 207 -16.13 3.32 -5.61
CA MET A 207 -15.31 4.28 -4.87
C MET A 207 -15.72 5.73 -5.11
N ALA A 208 -16.75 5.98 -5.94
CA ALA A 208 -17.21 7.32 -6.31
C ALA A 208 -16.04 8.22 -6.74
N VAL A 209 -15.27 7.75 -7.72
CA VAL A 209 -14.13 8.48 -8.27
C VAL A 209 -14.62 9.73 -8.98
N ASP A 210 -14.15 10.88 -8.53
CA ASP A 210 -14.39 12.15 -9.22
C ASP A 210 -13.52 12.21 -10.48
N LYS A 211 -14.18 12.19 -11.64
CA LYS A 211 -13.54 12.14 -12.96
C LYS A 211 -12.98 13.49 -13.40
N SER A 212 -13.33 14.59 -12.72
CA SER A 212 -12.79 15.91 -13.05
C SER A 212 -11.27 15.98 -12.91
N TYR A 213 -10.69 15.12 -12.07
CA TYR A 213 -9.24 15.02 -11.82
C TYR A 213 -8.49 14.12 -12.82
N LEU A 214 -9.11 13.64 -13.91
CA LEU A 214 -8.46 12.71 -14.84
C LEU A 214 -7.31 13.33 -15.65
N ASP A 215 -7.47 14.61 -15.98
CA ASP A 215 -6.57 15.37 -16.85
C ASP A 215 -5.61 16.30 -16.08
N ASP A 216 -5.76 16.37 -14.75
CA ASP A 216 -4.84 17.06 -13.83
C ASP A 216 -3.51 16.28 -13.64
#